data_AF-A0A7J3W7F5-F1
#
_entry.id   AF-A0A7J3W7F5-F1
#
_cell.length_a   1.000
_cell.length_b   1.000
_cell.length_c   1.000
_cell.angle_alpha   90.00
_cell.angle_beta   90.00
_cell.angle_gamma   90.00
#
_symmetry.space_group_name_H-M   'P 1'
#
loop_
_entity.id
_entity.type
_entity.pdbx_description
1 polymer ?
#
loop_
_entity_poly.entity_id
_entity_poly.type
_entity_poly.pdbx_seq_one_letter_code
_entity_poly.pdbx_strand_id
1 'polypeptide(L)'
;MLEKGLDIRNRRCPALTSGICNKQCKPCNLLNGWGGAGAFSDGKLILSPDVGGWLTDYVPREELENIVKYVDAFYRKFGVPDKIYGGDGDFIEDIRRKAVLAGLNFIPMTLRHMGTDKANSVLEAARRYLNGKVEVKFRVEVAKVLVENGRAVGVETSDGEVYKAKYVVLAPGRSGAEWLQREARRFQLSLENNPIDLGVRVEVPAAVMETLTDTLYEPKFQFYSKSFDDMVRIFCVCPHGEVITEIYDDVLTVNGQSYFEKKTDNTNFAVLVSVSFTEPFKEPIAYGKYIARLANIIGGGVIVQRLGDLKKGRRSTEDRINRSIVKPTLKSATPGDLSFVLPYRYLTDILEMLEALDKLAPGVFSNHTLLYGVEVKFYSARIKLDRNLET
;
A
#
# COMPACT_ATOMS: atom_id res chain seq x y z
N MET A 1 10.86 10.87 20.18
CA MET A 1 10.25 9.88 19.24
C MET A 1 10.98 8.56 19.39
N LEU A 2 10.24 7.47 19.55
CA LEU A 2 10.79 6.12 19.62
C LEU A 2 10.47 5.38 18.32
N GLU A 3 11.47 4.78 17.69
CA GLU A 3 11.35 4.07 16.42
C GLU A 3 12.01 2.69 16.55
N LYS A 4 11.27 1.62 16.26
CA LYS A 4 11.77 0.25 16.38
C LYS A 4 12.78 -0.12 15.30
N GLY A 5 12.68 0.51 14.12
CA GLY A 5 13.59 0.32 13.01
C GLY A 5 14.84 1.19 13.07
N LEU A 6 15.47 1.35 11.91
CA LEU A 6 16.76 2.03 11.75
C LEU A 6 16.61 3.47 11.24
N ASP A 7 17.64 4.28 11.47
CA ASP A 7 17.82 5.56 10.77
C ASP A 7 17.93 5.33 9.25
N ILE A 8 17.41 6.26 8.45
CA ILE A 8 17.27 6.10 6.99
C ILE A 8 18.58 5.71 6.28
N ARG A 9 19.72 6.25 6.73
CA ARG A 9 21.06 5.97 6.16
C ARG A 9 21.49 4.51 6.34
N ASN A 10 20.93 3.84 7.33
CA ASN A 10 21.24 2.46 7.68
C ASN A 10 20.13 1.49 7.23
N ARG A 11 19.02 1.97 6.67
CA ARG A 11 17.95 1.12 6.16
C ARG A 11 18.37 0.55 4.81
N ARG A 12 18.63 -0.75 4.78
CA ARG A 12 18.92 -1.51 3.54
C ARG A 12 18.08 -2.77 3.51
N CYS A 13 17.40 -3.00 2.40
CA CYS A 13 16.68 -4.25 2.15
C CYS A 13 17.40 -5.00 1.02
N PRO A 14 18.07 -6.14 1.31
CA PRO A 14 18.74 -6.93 0.28
C PRO A 14 17.79 -7.40 -0.83
N ALA A 15 16.51 -7.58 -0.51
CA ALA A 15 15.49 -8.01 -1.46
C ALA A 15 15.25 -7.02 -2.61
N LEU A 16 15.58 -5.73 -2.43
CA LEU A 16 15.49 -4.73 -3.50
C LEU A 16 16.50 -4.99 -4.63
N THR A 17 17.62 -5.66 -4.32
CA THR A 17 18.62 -6.03 -5.32
C THR A 17 18.50 -7.50 -5.72
N SER A 18 18.30 -8.40 -4.75
CA SER A 18 18.27 -9.85 -5.00
C SER A 18 16.91 -10.36 -5.49
N GLY A 19 15.83 -9.60 -5.28
CA GLY A 19 14.45 -10.07 -5.44
C GLY A 19 14.02 -11.10 -4.39
N ILE A 20 14.92 -11.53 -3.49
CA ILE A 20 14.67 -12.60 -2.51
C ILE A 20 14.54 -11.97 -1.13
N CYS A 21 13.35 -12.12 -0.53
CA CYS A 21 13.09 -11.59 0.79
C CYS A 21 13.58 -12.56 1.90
N ASN A 22 14.26 -12.01 2.92
CA ASN A 22 14.69 -12.78 4.08
C ASN A 22 13.61 -12.74 5.17
N LYS A 23 12.98 -13.89 5.45
CA LYS A 23 11.95 -14.06 6.49
C LYS A 23 12.45 -13.79 7.92
N GLN A 24 13.75 -13.71 8.15
CA GLN A 24 14.35 -13.37 9.44
C GLN A 24 14.58 -11.87 9.64
N CYS A 25 14.25 -11.01 8.65
CA CYS A 25 14.40 -9.56 8.77
C CYS A 25 13.39 -8.97 9.77
N LYS A 26 13.77 -8.88 11.05
CA LYS A 26 12.92 -8.38 12.14
C LYS A 26 13.58 -7.20 12.88
N PRO A 27 12.94 -6.02 12.92
CA PRO A 27 11.77 -5.63 12.13
C PRO A 27 12.12 -5.49 10.64
N CYS A 28 11.13 -5.61 9.73
CA CYS A 28 11.35 -5.48 8.30
C CYS A 28 11.87 -4.07 7.94
N ASN A 29 13.05 -3.97 7.32
CA ASN A 29 13.67 -2.68 6.97
C ASN A 29 12.88 -1.86 5.93
N LEU A 30 11.99 -2.47 5.13
CA LEU A 30 11.12 -1.74 4.20
C LEU A 30 9.98 -1.03 4.93
N LEU A 31 9.44 -1.64 5.99
CA LEU A 31 8.28 -1.13 6.70
C LEU A 31 8.65 -0.28 7.92
N ASN A 32 9.82 -0.49 8.51
CA ASN A 32 10.20 0.05 9.82
C ASN A 32 11.49 0.86 9.76
N GLY A 33 11.56 1.94 10.54
CA GLY A 33 12.66 2.90 10.55
C GLY A 33 12.21 4.30 10.13
N TRP A 34 13.15 5.24 10.09
CA TRP A 34 12.85 6.64 9.73
C TRP A 34 12.11 6.74 8.40
N GLY A 35 10.96 7.42 8.36
CA GLY A 35 10.09 7.53 7.19
C GLY A 35 9.12 6.35 7.01
N GLY A 36 9.15 5.35 7.90
CA GLY A 36 8.23 4.21 7.92
C GLY A 36 8.19 3.46 6.60
N ALA A 37 7.00 2.99 6.22
CA ALA A 37 6.75 2.32 4.95
C ALA A 37 6.82 3.26 3.73
N GLY A 38 6.81 4.58 3.92
CA GLY A 38 6.88 5.55 2.82
C GLY A 38 8.28 5.67 2.21
N ALA A 39 9.32 5.34 2.98
CA ALA A 39 10.72 5.48 2.55
C ALA A 39 11.10 4.58 1.36
N PHE A 40 10.52 3.39 1.28
CA PHE A 40 10.75 2.43 0.20
C PHE A 40 9.44 2.17 -0.54
N SER A 41 8.88 3.24 -1.08
CA SER A 41 7.65 3.24 -1.85
C SER A 41 7.83 4.07 -3.11
N ASP A 42 6.84 4.04 -3.98
CA ASP A 42 6.78 4.88 -5.17
C ASP A 42 6.88 6.41 -4.89
N GLY A 43 6.81 6.85 -3.64
CA GLY A 43 7.11 8.24 -3.28
C GLY A 43 6.06 9.23 -3.80
N LYS A 44 4.78 8.86 -3.73
CA LYS A 44 3.65 9.72 -4.11
C LYS A 44 3.24 10.60 -2.94
N LEU A 45 3.23 11.91 -3.17
CA LEU A 45 2.62 12.87 -2.26
C LEU A 45 1.26 13.27 -2.83
N ILE A 46 0.19 12.76 -2.23
CA ILE A 46 -1.18 13.04 -2.64
C ILE A 46 -1.58 14.43 -2.13
N LEU A 47 -2.11 15.26 -3.03
CA LEU A 47 -2.47 16.65 -2.76
C LEU A 47 -3.99 16.87 -2.76
N SER A 48 -4.76 15.81 -2.48
CA SER A 48 -6.22 15.82 -2.42
C SER A 48 -6.72 15.29 -1.08
N PRO A 49 -7.75 15.91 -0.47
CA PRO A 49 -8.38 15.42 0.75
C PRO A 49 -9.21 14.14 0.54
N ASP A 50 -9.56 13.82 -0.71
CA ASP A 50 -10.44 12.68 -1.04
C ASP A 50 -9.72 11.32 -1.01
N VAL A 51 -8.41 11.33 -0.75
CA VAL A 51 -7.54 10.15 -0.90
C VAL A 51 -6.53 10.07 0.24
N GLY A 52 -6.38 8.88 0.83
CA GLY A 52 -5.25 8.52 1.71
C GLY A 52 -5.63 8.23 3.16
N GLY A 53 -6.81 8.63 3.61
CA GLY A 53 -7.32 8.35 4.96
C GLY A 53 -8.71 8.93 5.19
N TRP A 54 -9.11 8.99 6.47
CA TRP A 54 -10.44 9.43 6.91
C TRP A 54 -10.39 10.68 7.79
N LEU A 55 -9.41 11.58 7.55
CA LEU A 55 -9.28 12.79 8.36
C LEU A 55 -10.50 13.71 8.23
N THR A 56 -11.23 13.62 7.12
CA THR A 56 -12.51 14.32 6.92
C THR A 56 -13.59 13.94 7.94
N ASP A 57 -13.45 12.81 8.63
CA ASP A 57 -14.37 12.40 9.70
C ASP A 57 -14.12 13.18 11.00
N TYR A 58 -12.94 13.81 11.13
CA TYR A 58 -12.49 14.51 12.35
C TYR A 58 -12.32 16.01 12.14
N VAL A 59 -11.93 16.44 10.94
CA VAL A 59 -11.72 17.84 10.58
C VAL A 59 -12.53 18.22 9.33
N PRO A 60 -13.05 19.45 9.23
CA PRO A 60 -13.70 19.94 8.03
C PRO A 60 -12.80 19.84 6.79
N ARG A 61 -13.42 19.63 5.62
CA ARG A 61 -12.70 19.49 4.34
C ARG A 61 -11.75 20.65 4.05
N GLU A 62 -12.19 21.89 4.25
CA GLU A 62 -11.38 23.09 4.02
C GLU A 62 -10.14 23.13 4.93
N GLU A 63 -10.28 22.70 6.18
CA GLU A 63 -9.16 22.59 7.12
C GLU A 63 -8.15 21.53 6.64
N LEU A 64 -8.64 20.37 6.20
CA LEU A 64 -7.80 19.31 5.65
C LEU A 64 -7.04 19.77 4.39
N GLU A 65 -7.69 20.52 3.49
CA GLU A 65 -7.04 21.09 2.32
C GLU A 65 -5.88 22.03 2.71
N ASN A 66 -6.05 22.83 3.76
CA ASN A 66 -4.99 23.69 4.29
C ASN A 66 -3.86 22.88 4.93
N ILE A 67 -4.17 21.80 5.65
CA ILE A 67 -3.17 20.88 6.20
C ILE A 67 -2.38 20.21 5.06
N VAL A 68 -3.05 19.76 3.99
CA VAL A 68 -2.40 19.16 2.82
C VAL A 68 -1.45 20.16 2.15
N LYS A 69 -1.88 21.43 1.95
CA LYS A 69 -1.02 22.50 1.43
C LYS A 69 0.18 22.77 2.32
N TYR A 70 0.00 22.76 3.65
CA TYR A 70 1.09 22.91 4.61
C TYR A 70 2.11 21.76 4.50
N VAL A 71 1.63 20.52 4.42
CA VAL A 71 2.49 19.34 4.25
C VAL A 71 3.24 19.42 2.91
N ASP A 72 2.57 19.75 1.80
CA ASP A 72 3.25 19.95 0.50
C ASP A 72 4.36 21.00 0.60
N ALA A 73 4.05 22.18 1.15
CA ALA A 73 5.01 23.25 1.33
C ALA A 73 6.18 22.85 2.23
N PHE A 74 5.96 22.01 3.25
CA PHE A 74 7.02 21.48 4.09
C PHE A 74 7.93 20.54 3.30
N TYR A 75 7.36 19.58 2.57
CA TYR A 75 8.12 18.62 1.78
C TYR A 75 8.93 19.29 0.65
N ARG A 76 8.38 20.32 0.01
CA ARG A 76 9.10 21.10 -1.02
C ARG A 76 10.41 21.72 -0.53
N LYS A 77 10.53 22.06 0.76
CA LYS A 77 11.80 22.54 1.36
C LYS A 77 12.94 21.52 1.28
N PHE A 78 12.61 20.25 1.07
CA PHE A 78 13.54 19.12 1.05
C PHE A 78 13.78 18.54 -0.35
N GLY A 79 13.28 19.18 -1.41
CA GLY A 79 13.59 18.81 -2.79
C GLY A 79 12.61 17.86 -3.47
N VAL A 80 11.34 17.85 -3.04
CA VAL A 80 10.28 17.16 -3.80
C VAL A 80 10.09 17.81 -5.18
N PRO A 81 9.89 17.03 -6.27
CA PRO A 81 9.72 17.58 -7.61
C PRO A 81 8.56 18.58 -7.74
N ASP A 82 8.78 19.63 -8.54
CA ASP A 82 7.76 20.67 -8.78
C ASP A 82 6.63 20.20 -9.71
N LYS A 83 6.84 19.14 -10.50
CA LYS A 83 5.81 18.58 -11.39
C LYS A 83 4.61 18.08 -10.58
N ILE A 84 3.44 18.57 -10.92
CA ILE A 84 2.15 18.12 -10.41
C ILE A 84 1.45 17.32 -11.52
N TYR A 85 0.94 16.16 -11.17
CA TYR A 85 0.10 15.32 -12.02
C TYR A 85 -1.38 15.53 -11.67
N GLY A 86 -2.28 15.21 -12.61
CA GLY A 86 -3.73 15.32 -12.41
C GLY A 86 -4.26 16.76 -12.35
N GLY A 87 -3.57 17.70 -13.00
CA GLY A 87 -3.98 19.11 -13.08
C GLY A 87 -4.72 19.50 -14.37
N ASP A 88 -4.82 18.60 -15.35
CA ASP A 88 -5.45 18.84 -16.65
C ASP A 88 -6.96 18.55 -16.56
N GLY A 89 -7.77 19.62 -16.51
CA GLY A 89 -9.22 19.54 -16.32
C GLY A 89 -9.96 18.87 -17.48
N ASP A 90 -9.58 19.14 -18.72
CA ASP A 90 -10.24 18.59 -19.91
C ASP A 90 -9.96 17.09 -20.02
N PHE A 91 -8.71 16.69 -19.77
CA PHE A 91 -8.35 15.28 -19.72
C PHE A 91 -9.09 14.55 -18.59
N ILE A 92 -9.17 15.15 -17.40
CA ILE A 92 -9.90 14.59 -16.25
C ILE A 92 -11.37 14.35 -16.58
N GLU A 93 -12.03 15.29 -17.26
CA GLU A 93 -13.43 15.14 -17.64
C GLU A 93 -13.63 14.04 -18.69
N ASP A 94 -12.74 13.94 -19.68
CA ASP A 94 -12.80 12.85 -20.67
C ASP A 94 -12.63 11.47 -20.01
N ILE A 95 -11.67 11.33 -19.09
CA ILE A 95 -11.48 10.10 -18.32
C ILE A 95 -12.70 9.80 -17.44
N ARG A 96 -13.28 10.80 -16.78
CA ARG A 96 -14.51 10.65 -16.00
C ARG A 96 -15.64 10.08 -16.86
N ARG A 97 -15.86 10.66 -18.05
CA ARG A 97 -16.88 10.20 -19.00
C ARG A 97 -16.63 8.75 -19.44
N LYS A 98 -15.40 8.41 -19.82
CA LYS A 98 -15.02 7.03 -20.21
C LYS A 98 -15.19 6.04 -19.05
N ALA A 99 -14.82 6.44 -17.83
CA ALA A 99 -14.98 5.63 -16.63
C ALA A 99 -16.46 5.28 -16.38
N VAL A 100 -17.35 6.27 -16.45
CA VAL A 100 -18.81 6.05 -16.30
C VAL A 100 -19.33 5.05 -17.35
N LEU A 101 -18.95 5.19 -18.62
CA LEU A 101 -19.34 4.26 -19.69
C LEU A 101 -18.76 2.84 -19.49
N ALA A 102 -17.67 2.72 -18.75
CA ALA A 102 -17.06 1.44 -18.39
C ALA A 102 -17.66 0.82 -17.12
N GLY A 103 -18.48 1.55 -16.36
CA GLY A 103 -18.98 1.15 -15.05
C GLY A 103 -17.99 1.41 -13.89
N LEU A 104 -17.02 2.29 -14.11
CA LEU A 104 -16.01 2.67 -13.12
C LEU A 104 -16.33 4.04 -12.51
N ASN A 105 -16.08 4.17 -11.21
CA ASN A 105 -16.03 5.45 -10.52
C ASN A 105 -14.58 5.98 -10.52
N PHE A 106 -14.35 7.12 -11.17
CA PHE A 106 -13.03 7.77 -11.21
C PHE A 106 -12.90 8.82 -10.10
N ILE A 107 -11.84 8.72 -9.30
CA ILE A 107 -11.53 9.68 -8.23
C ILE A 107 -10.41 10.61 -8.73
N PRO A 108 -10.72 11.87 -9.10
CA PRO A 108 -9.71 12.82 -9.53
C PRO A 108 -8.84 13.24 -8.35
N MET A 109 -7.55 13.43 -8.58
CA MET A 109 -6.65 13.97 -7.58
C MET A 109 -5.41 14.54 -8.24
N THR A 110 -4.75 15.44 -7.52
CA THR A 110 -3.42 15.92 -7.85
C THR A 110 -2.38 15.24 -6.97
N LEU A 111 -1.18 15.06 -7.51
CA LEU A 111 -0.06 14.50 -6.76
C LEU A 111 1.29 14.98 -7.27
N ARG A 112 2.31 14.81 -6.42
CA ARG A 112 3.72 14.82 -6.83
C ARG A 112 4.28 13.41 -6.76
N HIS A 113 5.14 13.09 -7.71
CA HIS A 113 5.87 11.82 -7.71
C HIS A 113 7.36 12.08 -7.47
N MET A 114 7.92 11.39 -6.47
CA MET A 114 9.34 11.44 -6.13
C MET A 114 10.10 10.22 -6.61
N GLY A 115 9.47 9.03 -6.64
CA GLY A 115 10.19 7.76 -6.75
C GLY A 115 10.91 7.36 -5.45
N THR A 116 11.23 6.07 -5.31
CA THR A 116 11.90 5.52 -4.13
C THR A 116 13.25 6.19 -3.84
N ASP A 117 14.02 6.51 -4.89
CA ASP A 117 15.33 7.16 -4.83
C ASP A 117 15.26 8.56 -4.22
N LYS A 118 14.39 9.45 -4.73
CA LYS A 118 14.27 10.80 -4.15
C LYS A 118 13.50 10.82 -2.83
N ALA A 119 12.58 9.88 -2.60
CA ALA A 119 11.90 9.78 -1.30
C ALA A 119 12.92 9.60 -0.17
N ASN A 120 13.95 8.77 -0.37
CA ASN A 120 15.03 8.59 0.61
C ASN A 120 15.81 9.88 0.89
N SER A 121 16.20 10.63 -0.14
CA SER A 121 16.96 11.87 0.03
C SER A 121 16.15 12.98 0.70
N VAL A 122 14.87 13.10 0.34
CA VAL A 122 13.90 14.02 0.97
C VAL A 122 13.72 13.70 2.46
N LEU A 123 13.54 12.42 2.80
CA LEU A 123 13.39 11.98 4.18
C LEU A 123 14.67 12.16 5.00
N GLU A 124 15.85 11.97 4.39
CA GLU A 124 17.13 12.27 5.03
C GLU A 124 17.29 13.78 5.30
N ALA A 125 16.89 14.64 4.35
CA ALA A 125 16.90 16.08 4.56
C ALA A 125 15.93 16.50 5.67
N ALA A 126 14.73 15.91 5.74
CA ALA A 126 13.79 16.12 6.83
C ALA A 126 14.35 15.64 8.18
N ARG A 127 15.05 14.49 8.22
CA ARG A 127 15.76 13.99 9.41
C ARG A 127 16.79 14.99 9.91
N ARG A 128 17.60 15.54 9.00
CA ARG A 128 18.61 16.54 9.31
C ARG A 128 17.99 17.83 9.83
N TYR A 129 16.88 18.28 9.25
CA TYR A 129 16.16 19.47 9.71
C TYR A 129 15.63 19.35 11.15
N LEU A 130 15.29 18.13 11.59
CA LEU A 130 14.82 17.83 12.94
C LEU A 130 15.94 17.53 13.94
N ASN A 131 17.19 17.37 13.50
CA ASN A 131 18.33 17.19 14.40
C ASN A 131 18.43 18.37 15.38
N GLY A 132 18.60 18.07 16.67
CA GLY A 132 18.67 19.07 17.73
C GLY A 132 17.32 19.68 18.13
N LYS A 133 16.23 19.43 17.37
CA LYS A 133 14.87 19.89 17.69
C LYS A 133 14.01 18.80 18.33
N VAL A 134 14.25 17.55 17.94
CA VAL A 134 13.52 16.37 18.43
C VAL A 134 14.52 15.27 18.76
N GLU A 135 14.42 14.70 19.95
CA GLU A 135 15.15 13.48 20.29
C GLU A 135 14.49 12.29 19.60
N VAL A 136 15.28 11.55 18.81
CA VAL A 136 14.84 10.35 18.10
C VAL A 136 15.72 9.19 18.54
N LYS A 137 15.11 8.16 19.14
CA LYS A 137 15.78 6.91 19.51
C LYS A 137 15.35 5.79 18.56
N PHE A 138 16.33 5.22 17.86
CA PHE A 138 16.15 4.10 16.94
C PHE A 138 16.40 2.78 17.64
N ARG A 139 15.90 1.68 17.07
CA ARG A 139 15.95 0.34 17.67
C ARG A 139 15.28 0.28 19.04
N VAL A 140 14.28 1.14 19.26
CA VAL A 140 13.49 1.16 20.49
C VAL A 140 12.06 0.80 20.14
N GLU A 141 11.67 -0.42 20.48
CA GLU A 141 10.29 -0.88 20.35
C GLU A 141 9.51 -0.58 21.64
N VAL A 142 8.33 0.00 21.49
CA VAL A 142 7.40 0.22 22.60
C VAL A 142 6.62 -1.07 22.84
N ALA A 143 6.65 -1.58 24.06
CA ALA A 143 5.90 -2.77 24.46
C ALA A 143 4.45 -2.41 24.84
N LYS A 144 4.27 -1.36 25.64
CA LYS A 144 2.95 -0.94 26.12
C LYS A 144 2.88 0.55 26.46
N VAL A 145 1.68 1.11 26.40
CA VAL A 145 1.35 2.45 26.89
C VAL A 145 1.08 2.42 28.39
N LEU A 146 1.55 3.42 29.12
CA LEU A 146 1.32 3.58 30.55
C LEU A 146 0.15 4.54 30.76
N VAL A 147 -0.81 4.13 31.59
CA VAL A 147 -2.04 4.89 31.85
C VAL A 147 -2.27 5.01 33.36
N GLU A 148 -2.54 6.22 33.83
CA GLU A 148 -2.94 6.51 35.20
C GLU A 148 -4.22 7.35 35.18
N ASN A 149 -5.24 6.96 35.96
CA ASN A 149 -6.52 7.68 36.04
C ASN A 149 -7.16 7.98 34.66
N GLY A 150 -7.09 7.02 33.74
CA GLY A 150 -7.64 7.16 32.38
C GLY A 150 -6.84 8.07 31.45
N ARG A 151 -5.63 8.51 31.83
CA ARG A 151 -4.76 9.34 30.99
C ARG A 151 -3.44 8.65 30.70
N ALA A 152 -2.97 8.75 29.45
CA ALA A 152 -1.63 8.29 29.11
C ALA A 152 -0.58 9.14 29.84
N VAL A 153 0.37 8.48 30.50
CA VAL A 153 1.47 9.12 31.25
C VAL A 153 2.85 8.78 30.70
N GLY A 154 2.91 7.95 29.66
CA GLY A 154 4.15 7.51 29.07
C GLY A 154 4.03 6.18 28.34
N VAL A 155 5.18 5.57 28.06
CA VAL A 155 5.31 4.26 27.43
C VAL A 155 6.42 3.46 28.11
N GLU A 156 6.30 2.13 28.08
CA GLU A 156 7.35 1.20 28.46
C GLU A 156 7.83 0.46 27.20
N THR A 157 9.14 0.37 27.04
CA THR A 157 9.80 -0.29 25.91
C THR A 157 9.96 -1.79 26.14
N SER A 158 10.27 -2.54 25.08
CA SER A 158 10.43 -4.00 25.15
C SER A 158 11.58 -4.47 26.04
N ASP A 159 12.53 -3.59 26.36
CA ASP A 159 13.63 -3.82 27.31
C ASP A 159 13.33 -3.31 28.73
N GLY A 160 12.12 -2.78 28.98
CA GLY A 160 11.65 -2.35 30.29
C GLY A 160 11.95 -0.89 30.65
N GLU A 161 12.57 -0.12 29.76
CA GLU A 161 12.79 1.32 29.98
C GLU A 161 11.46 2.09 29.94
N VAL A 162 11.31 3.09 30.82
CA VAL A 162 10.08 3.88 30.95
C VAL A 162 10.33 5.31 30.49
N TYR A 163 9.50 5.75 29.54
CA TYR A 163 9.49 7.12 29.03
C TYR A 163 8.21 7.82 29.46
N LYS A 164 8.31 8.77 30.39
CA LYS A 164 7.17 9.58 30.85
C LYS A 164 6.90 10.74 29.89
N ALA A 165 5.64 11.00 29.61
CA ALA A 165 5.21 12.12 28.77
C ALA A 165 3.79 12.55 29.12
N LYS A 166 3.51 13.85 28.97
CA LYS A 166 2.15 14.41 29.12
C LYS A 166 1.23 14.01 27.96
N TYR A 167 1.80 13.88 26.76
CA TYR A 167 1.10 13.51 25.53
C TYR A 167 1.83 12.36 24.86
N VAL A 168 1.08 11.34 24.44
CA VAL A 168 1.60 10.16 23.75
C VAL A 168 0.91 10.06 22.38
N VAL A 169 1.67 10.28 21.31
CA VAL A 169 1.18 10.13 19.93
C VAL A 169 1.52 8.73 19.44
N LEU A 170 0.50 7.94 19.11
CA LEU A 170 0.66 6.60 18.56
C LEU A 170 0.56 6.64 17.03
N ALA A 171 1.70 6.54 16.35
CA ALA A 171 1.77 6.46 14.90
C ALA A 171 2.56 5.21 14.41
N PRO A 172 2.19 3.98 14.84
CA PRO A 172 2.99 2.79 14.59
C PRO A 172 2.93 2.28 13.14
N GLY A 173 2.06 2.86 12.30
CA GLY A 173 1.85 2.45 10.92
C GLY A 173 1.34 1.01 10.78
N ARG A 174 1.40 0.48 9.54
CA ARG A 174 0.92 -0.87 9.22
C ARG A 174 1.58 -1.94 10.09
N SER A 175 2.90 -1.85 10.29
CA SER A 175 3.70 -2.85 11.02
C SER A 175 3.47 -2.88 12.53
N GLY A 176 2.67 -1.96 13.09
CA GLY A 176 2.23 -2.02 14.48
C GLY A 176 0.72 -1.91 14.64
N ALA A 177 -0.05 -2.18 13.57
CA ALA A 177 -1.51 -2.18 13.63
C ALA A 177 -2.05 -3.20 14.64
N GLU A 178 -1.47 -4.40 14.69
CA GLU A 178 -1.87 -5.42 15.69
C GLU A 178 -1.51 -5.01 17.12
N TRP A 179 -0.35 -4.37 17.31
CA TRP A 179 0.05 -3.84 18.62
C TRP A 179 -0.95 -2.77 19.08
N LEU A 180 -1.29 -1.83 18.20
CA LEU A 180 -2.26 -0.78 18.49
C LEU A 180 -3.64 -1.37 18.82
N GLN A 181 -4.07 -2.41 18.10
CA GLN A 181 -5.33 -3.10 18.37
C GLN A 181 -5.31 -3.80 19.74
N ARG A 182 -4.21 -4.44 20.12
CA ARG A 182 -4.06 -5.06 21.46
C ARG A 182 -4.13 -4.01 22.57
N GLU A 183 -3.47 -2.88 22.40
CA GLU A 183 -3.51 -1.78 23.36
C GLU A 183 -4.92 -1.18 23.47
N ALA A 184 -5.59 -0.94 22.34
CA ALA A 184 -6.96 -0.46 22.34
C ALA A 184 -7.91 -1.42 23.07
N ARG A 185 -7.77 -2.74 22.86
CA ARG A 185 -8.54 -3.76 23.60
C ARG A 185 -8.22 -3.74 25.10
N ARG A 186 -6.95 -3.61 25.47
CA ARG A 186 -6.49 -3.54 26.88
C ARG A 186 -7.12 -2.37 27.62
N PHE A 187 -7.33 -1.25 26.93
CA PHE A 187 -7.98 -0.06 27.46
C PHE A 187 -9.49 0.00 27.20
N GLN A 188 -10.09 -1.05 26.63
CA GLN A 188 -11.52 -1.10 26.29
C GLN A 188 -11.98 0.06 25.38
N LEU A 189 -11.09 0.54 24.51
CA LEU A 189 -11.41 1.58 23.54
C LEU A 189 -12.31 1.04 22.42
N SER A 190 -13.17 1.91 21.91
CA SER A 190 -14.04 1.59 20.77
C SER A 190 -13.21 1.43 19.50
N LEU A 191 -13.35 0.28 18.85
CA LEU A 191 -12.70 -0.06 17.59
C LEU A 191 -13.73 -0.20 16.48
N GLU A 192 -13.48 0.45 15.36
CA GLU A 192 -14.17 0.19 14.09
C GLU A 192 -13.37 -0.88 13.32
N ASN A 193 -14.07 -1.91 12.86
CA ASN A 193 -13.48 -2.97 12.06
C ASN A 193 -13.54 -2.57 10.59
N ASN A 194 -12.40 -2.14 10.05
CA ASN A 194 -12.30 -1.78 8.64
C ASN A 194 -12.33 -3.04 7.75
N PRO A 195 -12.76 -2.90 6.49
CA PRO A 195 -12.65 -3.96 5.50
C PRO A 195 -11.21 -4.47 5.36
N ILE A 196 -11.06 -5.74 4.98
CA ILE A 196 -9.78 -6.26 4.47
C ILE A 196 -9.74 -6.08 2.96
N ASP A 197 -8.61 -5.55 2.48
CA ASP A 197 -8.34 -5.45 1.06
C ASP A 197 -7.38 -6.54 0.63
N LEU A 198 -7.87 -7.41 -0.24
CA LEU A 198 -7.16 -8.59 -0.75
C LEU A 198 -7.28 -8.64 -2.27
N GLY A 199 -6.19 -8.99 -2.93
CA GLY A 199 -6.22 -9.30 -4.36
C GLY A 199 -4.85 -9.62 -4.90
N VAL A 200 -4.51 -9.00 -6.03
CA VAL A 200 -3.31 -9.29 -6.81
C VAL A 200 -2.58 -8.02 -7.21
N ARG A 201 -1.26 -8.12 -7.38
CA ARG A 201 -0.51 -7.15 -8.17
C ARG A 201 -0.66 -7.51 -9.64
N VAL A 202 -0.92 -6.54 -10.48
CA VAL A 202 -1.05 -6.67 -11.92
C VAL A 202 0.16 -6.01 -12.56
N GLU A 203 0.72 -6.62 -13.59
CA GLU A 203 1.80 -6.05 -14.39
C GLU A 203 1.50 -6.18 -15.88
N VAL A 204 1.65 -5.05 -16.58
CA VAL A 204 1.38 -4.87 -18.01
C VAL A 204 2.53 -4.07 -18.65
N PRO A 205 2.70 -4.10 -19.98
CA PRO A 205 3.64 -3.19 -20.64
C PRO A 205 3.27 -1.74 -20.31
N ALA A 206 4.26 -0.88 -20.09
CA ALA A 206 4.03 0.51 -19.69
C ALA A 206 3.11 1.24 -20.69
N ALA A 207 3.32 1.02 -21.99
CA ALA A 207 2.52 1.53 -23.10
C ALA A 207 1.00 1.30 -22.97
N VAL A 208 0.57 0.24 -22.27
CA VAL A 208 -0.86 -0.02 -22.04
C VAL A 208 -1.47 1.03 -21.11
N MET A 209 -0.71 1.51 -20.13
CA MET A 209 -1.19 2.45 -19.10
C MET A 209 -0.78 3.90 -19.34
N GLU A 210 0.19 4.16 -20.24
CA GLU A 210 0.74 5.49 -20.54
C GLU A 210 -0.33 6.55 -20.79
N THR A 211 -1.38 6.20 -21.53
CA THR A 211 -2.50 7.11 -21.83
C THR A 211 -3.16 7.69 -20.58
N LEU A 212 -3.13 6.97 -19.45
CA LEU A 212 -3.62 7.42 -18.15
C LEU A 212 -2.49 8.00 -17.30
N THR A 213 -1.34 7.32 -17.26
CA THR A 213 -0.28 7.59 -16.28
C THR A 213 0.57 8.81 -16.63
N ASP A 214 0.64 9.23 -17.89
CA ASP A 214 1.42 10.42 -18.25
C ASP A 214 0.83 11.70 -17.66
N THR A 215 -0.50 11.77 -17.60
CA THR A 215 -1.25 12.90 -17.06
C THR A 215 -1.60 12.70 -15.59
N LEU A 216 -2.11 11.52 -15.19
CA LEU A 216 -2.61 11.27 -13.84
C LEU A 216 -1.57 10.69 -12.90
N TYR A 217 -0.55 9.99 -13.44
CA TYR A 217 0.42 9.15 -12.73
C TYR A 217 -0.20 7.98 -11.95
N GLU A 218 -1.10 8.27 -11.01
CA GLU A 218 -1.88 7.32 -10.21
C GLU A 218 -3.36 7.52 -10.56
N PRO A 219 -3.89 6.90 -11.63
CA PRO A 219 -5.34 6.84 -11.82
C PRO A 219 -5.99 6.08 -10.65
N LYS A 220 -7.13 6.57 -10.16
CA LYS A 220 -7.91 5.90 -9.12
C LYS A 220 -9.29 5.55 -9.64
N PHE A 221 -9.52 4.26 -9.78
CA PHE A 221 -10.81 3.70 -10.16
C PHE A 221 -11.33 2.78 -9.08
N GLN A 222 -12.62 2.91 -8.81
CA GLN A 222 -13.42 1.98 -8.04
C GLN A 222 -14.46 1.36 -8.97
N PHE A 223 -14.88 0.15 -8.62
CA PHE A 223 -15.82 -0.67 -9.37
C PHE A 223 -16.63 -1.47 -8.36
N TYR A 224 -17.90 -1.68 -8.64
CA TYR A 224 -18.71 -2.65 -7.91
C TYR A 224 -18.89 -3.87 -8.81
N SER A 225 -18.46 -5.02 -8.30
CA SER A 225 -18.57 -6.31 -9.00
C SER A 225 -20.00 -6.57 -9.44
N LYS A 226 -20.19 -6.92 -10.71
CA LYS A 226 -21.49 -7.29 -11.27
C LYS A 226 -22.00 -8.59 -10.67
N SER A 227 -21.08 -9.49 -10.32
CA SER A 227 -21.43 -10.81 -9.79
C SER A 227 -21.76 -10.78 -8.29
N PHE A 228 -21.06 -9.95 -7.51
CA PHE A 228 -21.11 -10.01 -6.05
C PHE A 228 -21.32 -8.69 -5.33
N ASP A 229 -21.40 -7.57 -6.06
CA ASP A 229 -21.54 -6.21 -5.54
C ASP A 229 -20.43 -5.80 -4.54
N ASP A 230 -19.29 -6.49 -4.60
CA ASP A 230 -18.11 -6.11 -3.83
C ASP A 230 -17.42 -4.91 -4.44
N MET A 231 -16.92 -4.02 -3.57
CA MET A 231 -16.10 -2.90 -4.00
C MET A 231 -14.70 -3.42 -4.38
N VAL A 232 -14.32 -3.16 -5.62
CA VAL A 232 -13.00 -3.43 -6.19
C VAL A 232 -12.34 -2.11 -6.58
N ARG A 233 -11.04 -1.99 -6.36
CA ARG A 233 -10.30 -0.77 -6.71
C ARG A 233 -8.90 -1.08 -7.22
N ILE A 234 -8.39 -0.21 -8.08
CA ILE A 234 -6.95 -0.17 -8.33
C ILE A 234 -6.23 0.63 -7.25
N PHE A 235 -4.99 0.24 -6.96
CA PHE A 235 -4.21 0.91 -5.93
C PHE A 235 -2.72 0.88 -6.21
N CYS A 236 -2.04 1.99 -5.88
CA CYS A 236 -0.60 2.12 -5.95
C CYS A 236 -0.08 1.76 -7.35
N VAL A 237 -0.54 2.47 -8.37
CA VAL A 237 -0.09 2.36 -9.75
C VAL A 237 1.34 2.88 -9.87
N CYS A 238 2.27 2.06 -10.30
CA CYS A 238 3.69 2.35 -10.44
C CYS A 238 4.07 2.31 -11.92
N PRO A 239 3.95 3.43 -12.66
CA PRO A 239 4.40 3.55 -14.04
C PRO A 239 5.89 3.28 -14.17
N HIS A 240 6.30 2.49 -15.17
CA HIS A 240 7.70 2.07 -15.36
C HIS A 240 8.36 1.48 -14.10
N GLY A 241 7.55 0.87 -13.24
CA GLY A 241 7.96 0.37 -11.94
C GLY A 241 8.27 -1.12 -11.94
N GLU A 242 8.50 -1.65 -10.74
CA GLU A 242 8.75 -3.07 -10.51
C GLU A 242 7.86 -3.60 -9.38
N VAL A 243 7.47 -4.86 -9.53
CA VAL A 243 6.80 -5.62 -8.47
C VAL A 243 7.85 -6.03 -7.44
N ILE A 244 7.55 -5.78 -6.16
CA ILE A 244 8.42 -6.12 -5.05
C ILE A 244 7.71 -7.01 -4.05
N THR A 245 8.49 -7.56 -3.12
CA THR A 245 7.97 -8.30 -1.98
C THR A 245 8.07 -7.48 -0.71
N GLU A 246 7.06 -7.60 0.16
CA GLU A 246 7.11 -7.11 1.53
C GLU A 246 6.74 -8.23 2.51
N ILE A 247 7.39 -8.25 3.67
CA ILE A 247 7.07 -9.20 4.75
C ILE A 247 6.28 -8.45 5.81
N TYR A 248 5.10 -8.98 6.09
CA TYR A 248 4.27 -8.58 7.21
C TYR A 248 4.27 -9.72 8.22
N ASP A 249 4.91 -9.50 9.38
CA ASP A 249 5.18 -10.52 10.39
C ASP A 249 5.84 -11.78 9.83
N ASP A 250 5.08 -12.84 9.60
CA ASP A 250 5.55 -14.14 9.11
C ASP A 250 5.07 -14.47 7.68
N VAL A 251 4.32 -13.58 7.04
CA VAL A 251 3.78 -13.78 5.68
C VAL A 251 4.47 -12.87 4.67
N LEU A 252 4.76 -13.44 3.50
CA LEU A 252 5.31 -12.74 2.34
C LEU A 252 4.15 -12.30 1.44
N THR A 253 4.12 -11.02 1.10
CA THR A 253 3.12 -10.41 0.22
C THR A 253 3.80 -9.65 -0.90
N VAL A 254 3.02 -9.24 -1.91
CA VAL A 254 3.51 -8.39 -3.00
C VAL A 254 3.11 -6.94 -2.81
N ASN A 255 3.92 -6.05 -3.36
CA ASN A 255 3.67 -4.62 -3.48
C ASN A 255 4.34 -4.13 -4.78
N GLY A 256 4.42 -2.82 -4.99
CA GLY A 256 5.22 -2.27 -6.08
C GLY A 256 5.83 -0.93 -5.72
N GLN A 257 6.80 -0.56 -6.54
CA GLN A 257 7.52 0.70 -6.46
C GLN A 257 7.93 1.16 -7.86
N SER A 258 8.28 2.43 -7.99
CA SER A 258 9.07 2.93 -9.12
C SER A 258 10.17 3.86 -8.63
N TYR A 259 11.16 4.08 -9.49
CA TYR A 259 12.25 5.02 -9.25
C TYR A 259 12.07 6.23 -10.15
N PHE A 260 12.61 7.38 -9.75
CA PHE A 260 12.57 8.57 -10.58
C PHE A 260 13.44 8.40 -11.83
N GLU A 261 14.64 7.83 -11.65
CA GLU A 261 15.65 7.73 -12.72
C GLU A 261 15.61 6.38 -13.45
N LYS A 262 15.41 5.27 -12.73
CA LYS A 262 15.37 3.92 -13.30
C LYS A 262 13.95 3.58 -13.73
N LYS A 263 13.76 3.33 -15.02
CA LYS A 263 12.49 2.92 -15.62
C LYS A 263 12.55 1.47 -16.10
N THR A 264 11.48 0.73 -15.87
CA THR A 264 11.23 -0.57 -16.52
C THR A 264 10.30 -0.38 -17.73
N ASP A 265 10.16 -1.43 -18.53
CA ASP A 265 9.18 -1.47 -19.65
C ASP A 265 7.75 -1.77 -19.19
N ASN A 266 7.51 -1.87 -17.87
CA ASN A 266 6.24 -2.31 -17.32
C ASN A 266 5.62 -1.27 -16.37
N THR A 267 4.29 -1.23 -16.36
CA THR A 267 3.52 -0.59 -15.30
C THR A 267 2.90 -1.67 -14.42
N ASN A 268 2.94 -1.49 -13.10
CA ASN A 268 2.29 -2.41 -12.18
C ASN A 268 1.37 -1.70 -11.18
N PHE A 269 0.29 -2.34 -10.76
CA PHE A 269 -0.69 -1.78 -9.83
C PHE A 269 -1.40 -2.91 -9.09
N ALA A 270 -1.96 -2.65 -7.92
CA ALA A 270 -2.80 -3.63 -7.24
C ALA A 270 -4.23 -3.56 -7.76
N VAL A 271 -4.91 -4.70 -7.86
CA VAL A 271 -6.38 -4.81 -7.90
C VAL A 271 -6.80 -5.44 -6.60
N LEU A 272 -7.57 -4.71 -5.80
CA LEU A 272 -7.95 -5.08 -4.45
C LEU A 272 -9.46 -5.12 -4.32
N VAL A 273 -9.97 -6.21 -3.75
CA VAL A 273 -11.38 -6.37 -3.38
C VAL A 273 -11.48 -6.11 -1.88
N SER A 274 -12.39 -5.20 -1.51
CA SER A 274 -12.65 -4.81 -0.12
C SER A 274 -13.80 -5.62 0.45
N VAL A 275 -13.50 -6.45 1.46
CA VAL A 275 -14.51 -7.29 2.12
C VAL A 275 -14.63 -6.90 3.60
N SER A 276 -15.86 -6.60 4.00
CA SER A 276 -16.20 -6.36 5.41
C SER A 276 -16.75 -7.63 6.02
N PHE A 277 -16.16 -8.07 7.13
CA PHE A 277 -16.72 -9.13 7.95
C PHE A 277 -17.48 -8.53 9.13
N THR A 278 -18.69 -9.04 9.37
CA THR A 278 -19.60 -8.54 10.40
C THR A 278 -19.62 -9.46 11.61
N GLU A 279 -20.50 -10.45 11.62
CA GLU A 279 -20.68 -11.43 12.69
C GLU A 279 -20.74 -12.84 12.08
N PRO A 280 -20.21 -13.87 12.78
CA PRO A 280 -19.50 -13.82 14.05
C PRO A 280 -17.99 -13.49 13.93
N PHE A 281 -17.49 -13.28 12.70
CA PHE A 281 -16.06 -13.14 12.45
C PHE A 281 -15.59 -11.68 12.51
N LYS A 282 -14.66 -11.38 13.43
CA LYS A 282 -14.15 -10.01 13.71
C LYS A 282 -12.64 -9.87 13.54
N GLU A 283 -12.01 -10.75 12.76
CA GLU A 283 -10.55 -10.80 12.62
C GLU A 283 -10.07 -10.73 11.15
N PRO A 284 -10.45 -9.69 10.37
CA PRO A 284 -10.07 -9.55 8.95
C PRO A 284 -8.56 -9.66 8.66
N ILE A 285 -7.70 -9.17 9.56
CA ILE A 285 -6.23 -9.32 9.43
C ILE A 285 -5.83 -10.80 9.46
N ALA A 286 -6.43 -11.59 10.35
CA ALA A 286 -6.15 -13.02 10.43
C ALA A 286 -6.56 -13.72 9.13
N TYR A 287 -7.73 -13.40 8.59
CA TYR A 287 -8.19 -13.91 7.29
C TYR A 287 -7.17 -13.62 6.16
N GLY A 288 -6.74 -12.37 6.03
CA GLY A 288 -5.74 -11.98 5.04
C GLY A 288 -4.40 -12.71 5.21
N LYS A 289 -3.94 -12.89 6.46
CA LYS A 289 -2.72 -13.65 6.77
C LYS A 289 -2.84 -15.12 6.38
N TYR A 290 -3.99 -15.76 6.62
CA TYR A 290 -4.20 -17.15 6.24
C TYR A 290 -4.11 -17.36 4.73
N ILE A 291 -4.72 -16.47 3.94
CA ILE A 291 -4.62 -16.54 2.48
C ILE A 291 -3.18 -16.28 2.00
N ALA A 292 -2.50 -15.29 2.57
CA ALA A 292 -1.09 -15.03 2.24
C ALA A 292 -0.19 -16.23 2.57
N ARG A 293 -0.40 -16.86 3.73
CA ARG A 293 0.35 -18.06 4.13
C ARG A 293 0.07 -19.23 3.18
N LEU A 294 -1.18 -19.43 2.76
CA LEU A 294 -1.54 -20.44 1.76
C LEU A 294 -0.80 -20.21 0.43
N ALA A 295 -0.77 -18.96 -0.04
CA ALA A 295 -0.01 -18.58 -1.24
C ALA A 295 1.48 -18.91 -1.11
N ASN A 296 2.07 -18.58 0.05
CA ASN A 296 3.50 -18.82 0.30
C ASN A 296 3.85 -20.31 0.39
N ILE A 297 2.94 -21.16 0.87
CA ILE A 297 3.13 -22.61 0.93
C ILE A 297 3.10 -23.20 -0.48
N ILE A 298 2.06 -22.90 -1.26
CA ILE A 298 1.86 -23.50 -2.58
C ILE A 298 2.89 -22.97 -3.58
N GLY A 299 3.21 -21.67 -3.51
CA GLY A 299 4.16 -21.03 -4.42
C GLY A 299 5.62 -21.15 -4.00
N GLY A 300 5.93 -21.55 -2.75
CA GLY A 300 7.27 -21.40 -2.17
C GLY A 300 7.72 -19.93 -2.02
N GLY A 301 6.79 -18.98 -2.17
CA GLY A 301 7.05 -17.55 -2.33
C GLY A 301 5.85 -16.84 -2.93
N VAL A 302 6.09 -15.89 -3.83
CA VAL A 302 5.06 -15.21 -4.61
C VAL A 302 4.68 -16.06 -5.82
N ILE A 303 3.39 -16.21 -6.07
CA ILE A 303 2.89 -16.87 -7.29
C ILE A 303 2.75 -15.82 -8.40
N VAL A 304 3.25 -16.12 -9.61
CA VAL A 304 2.93 -15.37 -10.83
C VAL A 304 2.10 -16.23 -11.78
N GLN A 305 1.05 -15.66 -12.35
CA GLN A 305 0.21 -16.32 -13.34
C GLN A 305 -0.15 -15.35 -14.47
N ARG A 306 -0.12 -15.84 -15.71
CA ARG A 306 -0.66 -15.09 -16.86
C ARG A 306 -2.17 -15.08 -16.76
N LEU A 307 -2.79 -13.92 -16.97
CA LEU A 307 -4.24 -13.76 -17.00
C LEU A 307 -4.89 -14.73 -18.00
N GLY A 308 -4.27 -14.95 -19.17
CA GLY A 308 -4.78 -15.92 -20.16
C GLY A 308 -4.73 -17.38 -19.71
N ASP A 309 -3.86 -17.74 -18.77
CA ASP A 309 -3.84 -19.08 -18.17
C ASP A 309 -4.90 -19.19 -17.06
N LEU A 310 -5.07 -18.15 -16.23
CA LEU A 310 -6.15 -18.08 -15.23
C LEU A 310 -7.53 -18.22 -15.88
N LYS A 311 -7.79 -17.48 -16.97
CA LYS A 311 -9.05 -17.57 -17.75
C LYS A 311 -9.32 -18.96 -18.32
N LYS A 312 -8.28 -19.77 -18.51
CA LYS A 312 -8.37 -21.16 -19.01
C LYS A 312 -8.40 -22.19 -17.87
N GLY A 313 -8.44 -21.75 -16.62
CA GLY A 313 -8.44 -22.63 -15.45
C GLY A 313 -7.17 -23.48 -15.35
N ARG A 314 -6.02 -22.91 -15.69
CA ARG A 314 -4.75 -23.65 -15.66
C ARG A 314 -3.62 -22.82 -15.07
N ARG A 315 -2.65 -23.53 -14.47
CA ARG A 315 -1.39 -22.93 -14.00
C ARG A 315 -0.58 -22.29 -15.12
N SER A 316 0.20 -21.28 -14.79
CA SER A 316 1.34 -20.86 -15.62
C SER A 316 2.56 -21.77 -15.36
N THR A 317 3.45 -21.80 -16.35
CA THR A 317 4.76 -22.49 -16.32
C THR A 317 5.83 -21.51 -16.79
N GLU A 318 7.11 -21.81 -16.53
CA GLU A 318 8.22 -20.97 -17.00
C GLU A 318 8.17 -20.75 -18.53
N ASP A 319 7.99 -21.80 -19.33
CA ASP A 319 7.85 -21.68 -20.79
C ASP A 319 6.68 -20.80 -21.24
N ARG A 320 5.60 -20.78 -20.45
CA ARG A 320 4.42 -19.94 -20.72
C ARG A 320 4.73 -18.48 -20.41
N ILE A 321 5.38 -18.22 -19.28
CA ILE A 321 5.85 -16.87 -18.91
C ILE A 321 6.88 -16.35 -19.92
N ASN A 322 7.82 -17.19 -20.35
CA ASN A 322 8.87 -16.83 -21.32
C ASN A 322 8.32 -16.49 -22.70
N ARG A 323 7.16 -17.05 -23.09
CA ARG A 323 6.45 -16.67 -24.33
C ARG A 323 5.59 -15.41 -24.19
N SER A 324 5.50 -14.83 -23.00
CA SER A 324 4.74 -13.59 -22.81
C SER A 324 5.52 -12.38 -23.32
N ILE A 325 4.79 -11.39 -23.85
CA ILE A 325 5.35 -10.06 -24.17
C ILE A 325 5.73 -9.31 -22.89
N VAL A 326 5.02 -9.54 -21.79
CA VAL A 326 5.34 -9.00 -20.47
C VAL A 326 6.37 -9.91 -19.82
N LYS A 327 7.54 -9.37 -19.48
CA LYS A 327 8.54 -10.07 -18.68
C LYS A 327 8.35 -9.69 -17.21
N PRO A 328 8.26 -10.65 -16.27
CA PRO A 328 8.14 -10.34 -14.85
C PRO A 328 9.26 -9.43 -14.37
N THR A 329 8.95 -8.34 -13.67
CA THR A 329 9.99 -7.57 -12.96
C THR A 329 10.45 -8.31 -11.69
N LEU A 330 9.53 -8.98 -10.99
CA LEU A 330 9.86 -9.83 -9.85
C LEU A 330 10.36 -11.22 -10.32
N LYS A 331 11.67 -11.34 -10.51
CA LYS A 331 12.31 -12.58 -11.02
C LYS A 331 12.20 -13.78 -10.10
N SER A 332 12.02 -13.55 -8.81
CA SER A 332 11.87 -14.60 -7.79
C SER A 332 10.45 -15.19 -7.71
N ALA A 333 9.48 -14.64 -8.45
CA ALA A 333 8.11 -15.15 -8.46
C ALA A 333 8.03 -16.50 -9.18
N THR A 334 7.26 -17.43 -8.62
CA THR A 334 7.13 -18.79 -9.11
C THR A 334 5.87 -18.93 -9.98
N PRO A 335 5.99 -19.44 -11.23
CA PRO A 335 4.81 -19.70 -12.07
C PRO A 335 3.86 -20.72 -11.43
N GLY A 336 2.61 -20.31 -11.20
CA GLY A 336 1.63 -21.12 -10.47
C GLY A 336 0.19 -20.88 -10.89
N ASP A 337 -0.73 -21.21 -9.98
CA ASP A 337 -2.18 -21.05 -10.18
C ASP A 337 -2.81 -20.36 -8.97
N LEU A 338 -3.30 -19.14 -9.18
CA LEU A 338 -3.93 -18.33 -8.13
C LEU A 338 -5.30 -18.89 -7.74
N SER A 339 -5.93 -19.74 -8.55
CA SER A 339 -7.23 -20.32 -8.20
C SER A 339 -7.19 -21.33 -7.06
N PHE A 340 -6.01 -21.83 -6.69
CA PHE A 340 -5.83 -22.63 -5.48
C PHE A 340 -5.69 -21.79 -4.19
N VAL A 341 -5.56 -20.47 -4.32
CA VAL A 341 -5.28 -19.56 -3.20
C VAL A 341 -6.44 -18.62 -2.97
N LEU A 342 -6.89 -17.94 -4.04
CA LEU A 342 -7.94 -16.94 -3.97
C LEU A 342 -9.31 -17.61 -4.16
N PRO A 343 -10.29 -17.34 -3.28
CA PRO A 343 -11.66 -17.78 -3.49
C PRO A 343 -12.24 -17.31 -4.83
N TYR A 344 -13.18 -18.08 -5.38
CA TYR A 344 -13.86 -17.78 -6.65
C TYR A 344 -14.41 -16.34 -6.72
N ARG A 345 -14.97 -15.85 -5.60
CA ARG A 345 -15.47 -14.49 -5.44
C ARG A 345 -14.41 -13.44 -5.80
N TYR A 346 -13.27 -13.46 -5.11
CA TYR A 346 -12.14 -12.57 -5.39
C TYR A 346 -11.63 -12.65 -6.83
N LEU A 347 -11.50 -13.86 -7.38
CA LEU A 347 -11.04 -14.03 -8.76
C LEU A 347 -12.01 -13.40 -9.76
N THR A 348 -13.32 -13.60 -9.54
CA THR A 348 -14.37 -13.03 -10.39
C THR A 348 -14.34 -11.51 -10.34
N ASP A 349 -14.29 -10.94 -9.13
CA ASP A 349 -14.22 -9.50 -8.91
C ASP A 349 -12.99 -8.86 -9.58
N ILE A 350 -11.83 -9.51 -9.47
CA ILE A 350 -10.58 -9.07 -10.12
C ILE A 350 -10.72 -9.13 -11.65
N LEU A 351 -11.29 -10.20 -12.19
CA LEU A 351 -11.48 -10.35 -13.64
C LEU A 351 -12.42 -9.28 -14.20
N GLU A 352 -13.54 -9.03 -13.53
CA GLU A 352 -14.51 -8.01 -13.93
C GLU A 352 -13.93 -6.60 -13.86
N MET A 353 -13.15 -6.29 -12.81
CA MET A 353 -12.45 -5.01 -12.71
C MET A 353 -11.43 -4.81 -13.84
N LEU A 354 -10.65 -5.84 -14.18
CA LEU A 354 -9.69 -5.77 -15.27
C LEU A 354 -10.37 -5.63 -16.64
N GLU A 355 -11.49 -6.30 -16.85
CA GLU A 355 -12.30 -6.15 -18.07
C GLU A 355 -12.90 -4.74 -18.19
N ALA A 356 -13.37 -4.16 -17.10
CA ALA A 356 -13.84 -2.77 -17.08
C ALA A 356 -12.70 -1.78 -17.36
N LEU A 357 -11.53 -2.00 -16.75
CA LEU A 357 -10.35 -1.15 -16.92
C LEU A 357 -9.79 -1.20 -18.35
N ASP A 358 -9.91 -2.33 -19.05
CA ASP A 358 -9.48 -2.50 -20.45
C ASP A 358 -10.16 -1.51 -21.41
N LYS A 359 -11.37 -1.03 -21.07
CA LYS A 359 -12.07 0.01 -21.85
C LYS A 359 -11.38 1.37 -21.79
N LEU A 360 -10.59 1.64 -20.74
CA LEU A 360 -9.83 2.89 -20.57
C LEU A 360 -8.36 2.71 -20.92
N ALA A 361 -7.81 1.52 -20.68
CA ALA A 361 -6.43 1.15 -20.97
C ALA A 361 -6.40 -0.16 -21.76
N PRO A 362 -6.63 -0.11 -23.09
CA PRO A 362 -6.71 -1.30 -23.93
C PRO A 362 -5.43 -2.13 -23.86
N GLY A 363 -5.58 -3.40 -23.49
CA GLY A 363 -4.46 -4.33 -23.28
C GLY A 363 -4.27 -4.73 -21.82
N VAL A 364 -4.93 -4.06 -20.86
CA VAL A 364 -4.91 -4.48 -19.45
C VAL A 364 -5.50 -5.88 -19.27
N PHE A 365 -6.55 -6.22 -20.01
CA PHE A 365 -7.19 -7.55 -19.95
C PHE A 365 -6.61 -8.56 -20.96
N SER A 366 -5.37 -8.33 -21.41
CA SER A 366 -4.64 -9.21 -22.32
C SER A 366 -4.29 -10.56 -21.69
N ASN A 367 -4.20 -11.60 -22.51
CA ASN A 367 -3.70 -12.92 -22.08
C ASN A 367 -2.26 -12.87 -21.54
N HIS A 368 -1.51 -11.81 -21.86
CA HIS A 368 -0.13 -11.60 -21.44
C HIS A 368 0.03 -10.85 -20.12
N THR A 369 -1.03 -10.23 -19.61
CA THR A 369 -1.05 -9.57 -18.30
C THR A 369 -0.62 -10.55 -17.22
N LEU A 370 0.28 -10.12 -16.34
CA LEU A 370 0.77 -10.94 -15.24
C LEU A 370 0.06 -10.55 -13.95
N LEU A 371 -0.35 -11.57 -13.19
CA LEU A 371 -0.99 -11.44 -11.89
C LEU A 371 -0.06 -12.06 -10.83
N TYR A 372 0.20 -11.32 -9.76
CA TYR A 372 1.04 -11.75 -8.64
C TYR A 372 0.22 -11.87 -7.37
N GLY A 373 0.29 -13.05 -6.76
CA GLY A 373 -0.50 -13.41 -5.59
C GLY A 373 0.33 -13.56 -4.32
N VAL A 374 -0.13 -13.10 -3.15
CA VAL A 374 -1.31 -12.23 -2.92
C VAL A 374 -0.90 -10.87 -2.41
N GLU A 375 -1.64 -9.85 -2.82
CA GLU A 375 -1.51 -8.51 -2.27
C GLU A 375 -2.57 -8.33 -1.19
N VAL A 376 -2.12 -8.06 0.04
CA VAL A 376 -3.00 -7.88 1.19
C VAL A 376 -2.67 -6.56 1.86
N LYS A 377 -3.68 -5.78 2.24
CA LYS A 377 -3.47 -4.55 2.98
C LYS A 377 -3.99 -4.64 4.42
N PHE A 378 -3.06 -4.80 5.35
CA PHE A 378 -3.34 -4.95 6.77
C PHE A 378 -3.55 -3.59 7.47
N TYR A 379 -4.72 -2.97 7.28
CA TYR A 379 -5.12 -1.73 7.95
C TYR A 379 -6.50 -1.81 8.62
N SER A 380 -6.78 -2.89 9.35
CA SER A 380 -8.18 -3.18 9.68
C SER A 380 -8.71 -2.56 10.99
N ALA A 381 -7.90 -1.91 11.82
CA ALA A 381 -8.34 -1.44 13.15
C ALA A 381 -8.23 0.07 13.27
N ARG A 382 -9.38 0.74 13.37
CA ARG A 382 -9.47 2.17 13.64
C ARG A 382 -9.98 2.38 15.06
N ILE A 383 -9.23 3.13 15.86
CA ILE A 383 -9.72 3.60 17.15
C ILE A 383 -10.65 4.78 16.88
N LYS A 384 -11.80 4.83 17.56
CA LYS A 384 -12.68 6.00 17.51
C LYS A 384 -12.00 7.15 18.25
N LEU A 385 -11.85 8.28 17.56
CA LEU A 385 -11.21 9.47 18.11
C LEU A 385 -12.17 10.65 18.12
N ASP A 386 -11.84 11.68 18.91
CA ASP A 386 -12.47 12.99 18.82
C ASP A 386 -11.80 13.88 17.74
N ARG A 387 -12.26 15.13 17.62
CA ARG A 387 -11.71 16.10 16.67
C ARG A 387 -10.25 16.50 16.95
N ASN A 388 -9.75 16.25 18.17
CA ASN A 388 -8.38 16.51 18.56
C ASN A 388 -7.47 15.29 18.34
N LEU A 389 -8.03 14.21 17.76
CA LEU A 389 -7.37 12.91 17.58
C LEU A 389 -7.05 12.21 18.91
N GLU A 390 -7.83 12.48 19.96
CA GLU A 390 -7.76 11.84 21.28
C GLU A 390 -8.79 10.70 21.40
N THR A 391 -8.49 9.68 22.22
CA THR A 391 -9.29 8.46 22.41
C THR A 391 -10.38 8.59 23.46
#